data_AF-A0AA96LJ30-F1
#
_entry.id   AF-A0AA96LJ30-F1
#
_cell.length_a   1.000
_cell.length_b   1.000
_cell.length_c   1.000
_cell.angle_alpha   90.00
_cell.angle_beta   90.00
_cell.angle_gamma   90.00
#
_symmetry.space_group_name_H-M   'P 1'
#
loop_
_entity.id
_entity.type
_entity.pdbx_description
1 polymer ?
#
loop_
_entity_poly.entity_id
_entity_poly.type
_entity_poly.pdbx_seq_one_letter_code
_entity_poly.pdbx_strand_id
1 'polypeptide(L)'
;MSLASIDFLSVVRSCIPEEAEVVQLQQEGEPAAILYADVDGDGFPEITALYRYLGNQYLFSLKEYSGNWFPIASASTGRHLAVRDFAAAPISRTEGWDVVIGWEKPDETGAELDIIQWTQSGYQRVIPYGTTYNHVEIEDMPTRSGQDGRCEIALWIQEKGQAYRIDTYRWEPHKLVPTTDVHGYYFQKVARYYEDLTREQPNEQLYRTYLEEAQKKAGNK
;
A
#
# COMPACT_ATOMS: atom_id res chain seq x y z
N MET A 1 21.13 27.50 3.78
CA MET A 1 19.67 27.72 3.81
C MET A 1 19.09 26.64 4.69
N SER A 2 18.43 27.03 5.78
CA SER A 2 17.79 26.11 6.72
C SER A 2 16.59 25.48 6.02
N LEU A 3 16.60 24.16 5.82
CA LEU A 3 15.42 23.41 5.38
C LEU A 3 14.38 23.54 6.49
N ALA A 4 13.47 24.51 6.36
CA ALA A 4 12.20 24.41 7.08
C ALA A 4 11.60 23.07 6.65
N SER A 5 11.31 22.19 7.61
CA SER A 5 10.56 20.98 7.35
C SER A 5 9.28 21.38 6.63
N ILE A 6 9.09 20.92 5.38
CA ILE A 6 7.88 21.20 4.63
C ILE A 6 6.70 20.65 5.43
N ASP A 7 5.78 21.52 5.81
CA ASP A 7 4.52 21.11 6.41
C ASP A 7 3.57 20.70 5.29
N PHE A 8 3.61 19.41 4.93
CA PHE A 8 2.77 18.87 3.87
C PHE A 8 1.27 19.06 4.15
N LEU A 9 0.84 19.04 5.42
CA LEU A 9 -0.56 19.25 5.76
C LEU A 9 -0.99 20.68 5.42
N SER A 10 -0.17 21.68 5.76
CA SER A 10 -0.44 23.08 5.40
C SER A 10 -0.45 23.31 3.90
N VAL A 11 0.46 22.67 3.15
CA VAL A 11 0.50 22.74 1.67
C VAL A 11 -0.75 22.13 1.06
N VAL A 12 -1.18 20.96 1.53
CA VAL A 12 -2.41 20.31 1.07
C VAL A 12 -3.62 21.19 1.37
N ARG A 13 -3.72 21.72 2.61
CA ARG A 13 -4.83 22.56 3.06
C ARG A 13 -4.99 23.84 2.25
N SER A 14 -3.89 24.43 1.75
CA SER A 14 -3.95 25.62 0.91
C SER A 14 -4.39 25.34 -0.53
N CYS A 15 -4.39 24.08 -0.95
CA CYS A 15 -4.71 23.67 -2.32
C CYS A 15 -6.08 22.97 -2.46
N ILE A 16 -6.78 22.71 -1.36
CA ILE A 16 -8.14 22.14 -1.35
C ILE A 16 -9.18 23.20 -0.95
N PRO A 17 -10.48 22.99 -1.22
CA PRO A 17 -11.53 23.90 -0.76
C PRO A 17 -11.49 24.13 0.76
N GLU A 18 -11.89 25.31 1.22
CA GLU A 18 -11.82 25.70 2.64
C GLU A 18 -12.64 24.76 3.54
N GLU A 19 -13.80 24.30 3.06
CA GLU A 19 -14.67 23.36 3.78
C GLU A 19 -14.30 21.89 3.57
N ALA A 20 -13.25 21.60 2.79
CA ALA A 20 -12.77 20.24 2.62
C ALA A 20 -11.98 19.78 3.84
N GLU A 21 -11.90 18.46 4.05
CA GLU A 21 -11.10 17.84 5.10
C GLU A 21 -10.08 16.87 4.50
N VAL A 22 -8.84 16.91 5.00
CA VAL A 22 -7.86 15.87 4.64
C VAL A 22 -8.26 14.58 5.34
N VAL A 23 -8.31 13.49 4.59
CA VAL A 23 -8.65 12.16 5.13
C VAL A 23 -7.57 11.72 6.10
N GLN A 24 -7.99 11.14 7.22
CA GLN A 24 -7.08 10.48 8.17
C GLN A 24 -7.15 8.96 8.01
N LEU A 25 -6.01 8.30 8.16
CA LEU A 25 -5.93 6.84 8.13
C LEU A 25 -6.52 6.25 9.41
N GLN A 26 -7.17 5.09 9.28
CA GLN A 26 -7.65 4.28 10.40
C GLN A 26 -6.48 3.46 10.98
N GLN A 27 -5.48 4.18 11.48
CA GLN A 27 -4.27 3.62 12.11
C GLN A 27 -3.99 4.38 13.42
N GLU A 28 -3.10 3.83 14.26
CA GLU A 28 -2.69 4.50 15.49
C GLU A 28 -2.13 5.91 15.19
N GLY A 29 -2.62 6.92 15.90
CA GLY A 29 -2.25 8.32 15.69
C GLY A 29 -2.99 9.02 14.55
N GLU A 30 -3.89 8.34 13.85
CA GLU A 30 -4.77 8.89 12.80
C GLU A 30 -4.03 9.82 11.81
N PRO A 31 -2.91 9.37 11.21
CA PRO A 31 -2.10 10.22 10.36
C PRO A 31 -2.90 10.68 9.14
N ALA A 32 -2.62 11.89 8.66
CA ALA A 32 -3.21 12.39 7.43
C ALA A 32 -2.79 11.50 6.25
N ALA A 33 -3.73 11.18 5.36
CA ALA A 33 -3.52 10.43 4.13
C ALA A 33 -2.81 11.32 3.09
N ILE A 34 -1.53 11.58 3.34
CA ILE A 34 -0.63 12.38 2.53
C ILE A 34 0.64 11.57 2.29
N LEU A 35 1.05 11.45 1.04
CA LEU A 35 2.29 10.80 0.62
C LEU A 35 3.14 11.75 -0.23
N TYR A 36 4.45 11.56 -0.20
CA TYR A 36 5.42 12.31 -0.98
C TYR A 36 6.26 11.35 -1.81
N ALA A 37 5.92 11.21 -3.10
CA ALA A 37 6.50 10.22 -4.00
C ALA A 37 6.40 10.68 -5.47
N ASP A 38 7.33 10.23 -6.30
CA ASP A 38 7.29 10.43 -7.75
C ASP A 38 6.19 9.54 -8.34
N VAL A 39 4.94 10.00 -8.32
CA VAL A 39 3.79 9.25 -8.84
C VAL A 39 3.65 9.42 -10.35
N ASP A 40 4.28 10.47 -10.86
CA ASP A 40 4.10 11.00 -12.19
C ASP A 40 5.17 10.50 -13.18
N GLY A 41 6.30 10.04 -12.64
CA GLY A 41 7.38 9.34 -13.35
C GLY A 41 8.46 10.26 -13.91
N ASP A 42 8.47 11.54 -13.58
CA ASP A 42 9.49 12.49 -14.06
C ASP A 42 10.74 12.58 -13.17
N GLY A 43 10.80 11.79 -12.10
CA GLY A 43 11.91 11.75 -11.15
C GLY A 43 11.85 12.78 -10.03
N PHE A 44 10.82 13.64 -10.00
CA PHE A 44 10.58 14.59 -8.91
C PHE A 44 9.33 14.18 -8.12
N PRO A 45 9.40 14.11 -6.78
CA PRO A 45 8.24 13.67 -6.02
C PRO A 45 7.11 14.71 -5.97
N GLU A 46 5.87 14.23 -6.10
CA GLU A 46 4.64 14.96 -5.85
C GLU A 46 4.15 14.76 -4.42
N ILE A 47 3.36 15.71 -3.93
CA ILE A 47 2.49 15.47 -2.78
C ILE A 47 1.19 14.89 -3.31
N THR A 48 0.85 13.67 -2.91
CA THR A 48 -0.45 13.06 -3.23
C THR A 48 -1.23 12.85 -1.95
N ALA A 49 -2.52 13.16 -1.94
CA ALA A 49 -3.32 13.05 -0.74
C ALA A 49 -4.79 12.72 -1.03
N LEU A 50 -5.50 12.35 0.03
CA LEU A 50 -6.94 12.15 0.01
C LEU A 50 -7.63 13.26 0.79
N TYR A 51 -8.69 13.84 0.23
CA TYR A 51 -9.56 14.77 0.93
C TYR A 51 -11.03 14.45 0.70
N ARG A 52 -11.90 14.92 1.60
CA ARG A 52 -13.35 14.89 1.45
C ARG A 52 -13.91 16.28 1.25
N TYR A 53 -14.86 16.40 0.33
CA TYR A 53 -15.57 17.63 0.04
C TYR A 53 -16.98 17.31 -0.46
N LEU A 54 -17.99 17.95 0.12
CA LEU A 54 -19.40 17.77 -0.24
C LEU A 54 -19.83 16.28 -0.33
N GLY A 55 -19.45 15.48 0.68
CA GLY A 55 -19.81 14.07 0.77
C GLY A 55 -19.03 13.13 -0.17
N ASN A 56 -18.13 13.65 -1.00
CA ASN A 56 -17.27 12.88 -1.89
C ASN A 56 -15.84 12.82 -1.37
N GLN A 57 -15.13 11.75 -1.69
CA GLN A 57 -13.71 11.60 -1.40
C GLN A 57 -12.90 11.64 -2.69
N TYR A 58 -11.82 12.41 -2.70
CA TYR A 58 -11.00 12.72 -3.86
C TYR A 58 -9.55 12.30 -3.61
N LEU A 59 -8.93 11.72 -4.63
CA LEU A 59 -7.48 11.57 -4.75
C LEU A 59 -6.96 12.75 -5.56
N PHE A 60 -5.93 13.42 -5.07
CA PHE A 60 -5.32 14.55 -5.76
C PHE A 60 -3.81 14.58 -5.56
N SER A 61 -3.11 15.20 -6.51
CA SER A 61 -1.66 15.36 -6.49
C SER A 61 -1.28 16.81 -6.76
N LEU A 62 -0.25 17.27 -6.07
CA LEU A 62 0.36 18.58 -6.19
C LEU A 62 1.80 18.44 -6.66
N LYS A 63 2.24 19.35 -7.53
CA LYS A 63 3.61 19.43 -8.01
C LYS A 63 4.24 20.75 -7.64
N GLU A 64 5.52 20.72 -7.31
CA GLU A 64 6.31 21.91 -7.05
C GLU A 64 6.75 22.53 -8.36
N TYR A 65 6.50 23.82 -8.50
CA TYR A 65 7.05 24.65 -9.55
C TYR A 65 7.55 25.96 -8.95
N SER A 66 8.87 26.15 -8.96
CA SER A 66 9.53 27.41 -8.55
C SER A 66 9.16 27.86 -7.13
N GLY A 67 9.18 26.92 -6.17
CA GLY A 67 8.87 27.14 -4.76
C GLY A 67 7.40 27.10 -4.39
N ASN A 68 6.49 26.89 -5.35
CA ASN A 68 5.05 26.90 -5.13
C ASN A 68 4.43 25.56 -5.54
N TRP A 69 3.40 25.14 -4.82
CA TRP A 69 2.68 23.88 -5.07
C TRP A 69 1.42 24.15 -5.86
N PHE A 70 1.21 23.35 -6.92
CA PHE A 70 0.04 23.48 -7.79
C PHE A 70 -0.64 22.12 -7.98
N PRO A 71 -1.99 22.07 -7.95
CA PRO A 71 -2.72 20.86 -8.31
C PRO A 71 -2.45 20.45 -9.75
N ILE A 72 -2.00 19.21 -9.95
CA ILE A 72 -1.79 18.62 -11.28
C ILE A 72 -2.85 17.56 -11.63
N ALA A 73 -3.53 17.02 -10.62
CA ALA A 73 -4.59 16.04 -10.80
C ALA A 73 -5.55 16.03 -9.60
N SER A 74 -6.82 15.78 -9.86
CA SER A 74 -7.84 15.49 -8.85
C SER A 74 -8.94 14.63 -9.47
N ALA A 75 -9.34 13.55 -8.81
CA ALA A 75 -10.47 12.73 -9.22
C ALA A 75 -11.24 12.21 -8.02
N SER A 76 -12.56 12.11 -8.16
CA SER A 76 -13.38 11.40 -7.19
C SER A 76 -13.00 9.92 -7.18
N THR A 77 -12.79 9.37 -5.99
CA THR A 77 -12.48 7.95 -5.79
C THR A 77 -13.72 7.07 -6.00
N GLY A 78 -14.92 7.65 -6.03
CA GLY A 78 -16.19 6.93 -6.08
C GLY A 78 -16.46 6.08 -4.83
N ARG A 79 -15.63 6.20 -3.79
CA ARG A 79 -15.72 5.44 -2.53
C ARG A 79 -15.84 6.40 -1.37
N HIS A 80 -16.79 6.14 -0.48
CA HIS A 80 -16.93 6.82 0.81
C HIS A 80 -16.61 5.85 1.95
N LEU A 81 -15.45 5.19 1.84
CA LEU A 81 -14.96 4.24 2.84
C LEU A 81 -13.83 4.88 3.65
N ALA A 82 -13.65 4.42 4.88
CA ALA A 82 -12.47 4.78 5.64
C ALA A 82 -11.22 4.20 4.97
N VAL A 83 -10.08 4.87 5.16
CA VAL A 83 -8.82 4.49 4.51
C VAL A 83 -7.93 3.87 5.58
N ARG A 84 -7.58 2.59 5.41
CA ARG A 84 -6.66 1.88 6.30
C ARG A 84 -5.21 2.16 5.92
N ASP A 85 -4.89 1.99 4.65
CA ASP A 85 -3.53 2.09 4.14
C ASP A 85 -3.46 3.12 3.00
N PHE A 86 -2.40 3.91 2.98
CA PHE A 86 -2.13 4.87 1.92
C PHE A 86 -0.63 4.96 1.70
N ALA A 87 -0.15 4.40 0.60
CA ALA A 87 1.27 4.28 0.30
C ALA A 87 1.53 4.53 -1.19
N ALA A 88 2.81 4.68 -1.55
CA ALA A 88 3.23 4.69 -2.94
C ALA A 88 4.41 3.74 -3.13
N ALA A 89 4.42 3.00 -4.24
CA ALA A 89 5.49 2.07 -4.58
C ALA A 89 5.55 1.79 -6.10
N PRO A 90 6.73 1.47 -6.66
CA PRO A 90 6.88 1.08 -8.06
C PRO A 90 6.36 -0.36 -8.28
N ILE A 91 5.05 -0.55 -8.53
CA ILE A 91 4.45 -1.88 -8.66
C ILE A 91 4.27 -2.23 -10.14
N SER A 92 3.52 -1.40 -10.87
CA SER A 92 3.13 -1.63 -12.25
C SER A 92 4.20 -1.19 -13.26
N ARG A 93 5.09 -0.29 -12.84
CA ARG A 93 6.15 0.32 -13.65
C ARG A 93 7.34 0.70 -12.78
N THR A 94 8.50 0.87 -13.41
CA THR A 94 9.74 1.34 -12.78
C THR A 94 9.90 2.86 -12.83
N GLU A 95 9.25 3.51 -13.80
CA GLU A 95 9.26 4.97 -13.97
C GLU A 95 7.99 5.56 -13.31
N GLY A 96 8.17 6.07 -12.10
CA GLY A 96 7.08 6.55 -11.25
C GLY A 96 6.40 5.45 -10.44
N TRP A 97 5.69 5.86 -9.40
CA TRP A 97 5.12 4.99 -8.38
C TRP A 97 3.61 4.92 -8.52
N ASP A 98 3.06 3.76 -8.17
CA ASP A 98 1.62 3.58 -8.01
C ASP A 98 1.19 4.00 -6.62
N VAL A 99 0.00 4.58 -6.53
CA VAL A 99 -0.66 4.88 -5.26
C VAL A 99 -1.44 3.66 -4.82
N VAL A 100 -1.17 3.19 -3.61
CA VAL A 100 -1.83 2.05 -3.00
C VAL A 100 -2.80 2.55 -1.96
N ILE A 101 -4.06 2.11 -2.06
CA ILE A 101 -5.13 2.50 -1.14
C ILE A 101 -5.76 1.24 -0.55
N GLY A 102 -5.74 1.15 0.77
CA GLY A 102 -6.48 0.17 1.55
C GLY A 102 -7.81 0.74 1.99
N TRP A 103 -8.90 0.23 1.45
CA TRP A 103 -10.25 0.64 1.82
C TRP A 103 -10.78 -0.22 2.96
N GLU A 104 -10.99 0.37 4.13
CA GLU A 104 -11.62 -0.33 5.27
C GLU A 104 -12.99 -0.82 4.85
N LYS A 105 -13.25 -2.12 5.02
CA LYS A 105 -14.57 -2.68 4.78
C LYS A 105 -15.42 -2.58 6.05
N PRO A 106 -16.62 -1.97 5.99
CA PRO A 106 -17.56 -2.04 7.09
C PRO A 106 -17.88 -3.51 7.40
N ASP A 107 -17.84 -3.87 8.68
CA ASP A 107 -18.27 -5.18 9.20
C ASP A 107 -17.44 -6.41 8.77
N GLU A 108 -16.30 -6.24 8.10
CA GLU A 108 -15.35 -7.32 7.80
C GLU A 108 -14.00 -7.05 8.50
N THR A 109 -13.34 -8.10 9.00
CA THR A 109 -11.94 -7.98 9.42
C THR A 109 -11.05 -7.90 8.18
N GLY A 110 -10.87 -6.70 7.62
CA GLY A 110 -10.04 -6.53 6.43
C GLY A 110 -10.22 -5.21 5.70
N ALA A 111 -9.37 -5.01 4.70
CA ALA A 111 -9.46 -3.93 3.75
C ALA A 111 -9.52 -4.49 2.32
N GLU A 112 -10.07 -3.71 1.40
CA GLU A 112 -9.99 -3.95 -0.03
C GLU A 112 -8.87 -3.10 -0.64
N LEU A 113 -8.01 -3.73 -1.42
CA LEU A 113 -6.87 -3.11 -2.06
C LEU A 113 -7.27 -2.46 -3.39
N ASP A 114 -6.82 -1.22 -3.56
CA ASP A 114 -6.69 -0.57 -4.86
C ASP A 114 -5.23 -0.21 -5.12
N ILE A 115 -4.83 -0.35 -6.38
CA ILE A 115 -3.59 0.18 -6.92
C ILE A 115 -3.97 1.14 -8.03
N ILE A 116 -3.54 2.38 -7.88
CA ILE A 116 -3.91 3.50 -8.74
C ILE A 116 -2.65 4.04 -9.41
N GLN A 117 -2.67 4.04 -10.73
CA GLN A 117 -1.64 4.65 -11.56
C GLN A 117 -2.09 6.04 -12.01
N TRP A 118 -1.19 7.03 -11.97
CA TRP A 118 -1.41 8.27 -12.69
C TRP A 118 -1.03 8.10 -14.17
N THR A 119 -1.92 8.52 -15.06
CA THR A 119 -1.73 8.46 -16.52
C THR A 119 -2.07 9.81 -17.14
N GLN A 120 -1.77 9.98 -18.43
CA GLN A 120 -2.22 11.13 -19.21
C GLN A 120 -3.75 11.31 -19.23
N SER A 121 -4.51 10.25 -18.95
CA SER A 121 -5.97 10.30 -18.84
C SER A 121 -6.48 10.49 -17.39
N GLY A 122 -5.57 10.74 -16.45
CA GLY A 122 -5.85 10.85 -15.02
C GLY A 122 -5.57 9.55 -14.26
N TYR A 123 -6.10 9.46 -13.04
CA TYR A 123 -5.93 8.29 -12.18
C TYR A 123 -6.69 7.07 -12.72
N GLN A 124 -5.98 5.96 -12.85
CA GLN A 124 -6.53 4.68 -13.31
C GLN A 124 -6.26 3.59 -12.30
N ARG A 125 -7.30 2.84 -11.96
CA ARG A 125 -7.18 1.63 -11.15
C ARG A 125 -6.65 0.49 -12.01
N VAL A 126 -5.59 -0.18 -11.55
CA VAL A 126 -4.87 -1.18 -12.35
C VAL A 126 -5.12 -2.63 -11.91
N ILE A 127 -5.84 -2.86 -10.81
CA ILE A 127 -6.22 -4.22 -10.36
C ILE A 127 -7.74 -4.43 -10.35
N PRO A 128 -8.26 -5.67 -10.38
CA PRO A 128 -9.69 -5.95 -10.25
C PRO A 128 -10.25 -5.65 -8.84
N TYR A 129 -11.55 -5.37 -8.75
CA TYR A 129 -12.24 -5.13 -7.47
C TYR A 129 -12.30 -6.41 -6.65
N GLY A 130 -12.38 -6.26 -5.33
CA GLY A 130 -12.54 -7.38 -4.40
C GLY A 130 -11.24 -8.06 -3.97
N THR A 131 -10.07 -7.47 -4.25
CA THR A 131 -8.80 -7.95 -3.69
C THR A 131 -8.75 -7.58 -2.21
N THR A 132 -8.87 -8.54 -1.30
CA THR A 132 -8.96 -8.28 0.15
C THR A 132 -7.73 -8.75 0.92
N TYR A 133 -7.46 -8.10 2.04
CA TYR A 133 -6.35 -8.44 2.93
C TYR A 133 -6.60 -7.97 4.36
N ASN A 134 -5.82 -8.49 5.30
CA ASN A 134 -5.76 -8.02 6.68
C ASN A 134 -4.52 -7.17 6.91
N HIS A 135 -3.36 -7.62 6.40
CA HIS A 135 -2.12 -6.82 6.31
C HIS A 135 -1.57 -6.87 4.89
N VAL A 136 -1.01 -5.75 4.43
CA VAL A 136 -0.36 -5.63 3.12
C VAL A 136 1.09 -5.22 3.32
N GLU A 137 1.98 -5.86 2.59
CA GLU A 137 3.39 -5.49 2.54
C GLU A 137 3.82 -5.35 1.10
N ILE A 138 4.62 -4.32 0.82
CA ILE A 138 5.01 -3.92 -0.53
C ILE A 138 6.52 -3.67 -0.52
N GLU A 139 7.25 -4.50 -1.27
CA GLU A 139 8.70 -4.52 -1.24
C GLU A 139 9.23 -5.09 -2.56
N ASP A 140 10.34 -4.58 -3.06
CA ASP A 140 11.12 -5.20 -4.15
C ASP A 140 11.80 -6.47 -3.59
N MET A 141 11.12 -7.61 -3.72
CA MET A 141 11.54 -8.84 -3.08
C MET A 141 12.61 -9.52 -3.93
N PRO A 142 13.83 -9.75 -3.39
CA PRO A 142 14.89 -10.36 -4.17
C PRO A 142 14.53 -11.77 -4.63
N THR A 143 14.72 -12.01 -5.92
CA THR A 143 14.71 -13.36 -6.52
C THR A 143 16.13 -13.93 -6.57
N ARG A 144 16.31 -15.11 -7.17
CA ARG A 144 17.66 -15.65 -7.48
C ARG A 144 18.49 -14.72 -8.37
N SER A 145 17.83 -13.87 -9.16
CA SER A 145 18.47 -12.90 -10.05
C SER A 145 18.70 -11.54 -9.37
N GLY A 146 18.33 -11.40 -8.10
CA GLY A 146 18.33 -10.13 -7.37
C GLY A 146 17.00 -9.40 -7.43
N GLN A 147 17.06 -8.11 -7.12
CA GLN A 147 15.96 -7.13 -7.17
C GLN A 147 15.87 -6.52 -8.57
N ASP A 148 14.66 -6.19 -9.02
CA ASP A 148 14.41 -5.66 -10.37
C ASP A 148 13.89 -4.22 -10.40
N GLY A 149 13.75 -3.59 -9.23
CA GLY A 149 13.23 -2.23 -9.07
C GLY A 149 11.71 -2.14 -9.05
N ARG A 150 10.99 -3.27 -9.13
CA ARG A 150 9.55 -3.34 -8.96
C ARG A 150 9.20 -4.06 -7.67
N CYS A 151 8.21 -3.54 -6.97
CA CYS A 151 7.73 -4.16 -5.74
C CYS A 151 6.78 -5.31 -6.04
N GLU A 152 7.04 -6.44 -5.40
CA GLU A 152 6.05 -7.45 -5.09
C GLU A 152 5.11 -6.99 -3.95
N ILE A 153 3.96 -7.65 -3.88
CA ILE A 153 2.94 -7.43 -2.85
C ILE A 153 2.73 -8.74 -2.11
N ALA A 154 2.80 -8.71 -0.79
CA ALA A 154 2.35 -9.79 0.06
C ALA A 154 1.07 -9.40 0.79
N LEU A 155 0.03 -10.19 0.63
CA LEU A 155 -1.24 -10.05 1.32
C LEU A 155 -1.35 -11.11 2.41
N TRP A 156 -1.50 -10.67 3.65
CA TRP A 156 -1.78 -11.50 4.81
C TRP A 156 -3.29 -11.55 4.99
N ILE A 157 -3.88 -12.72 4.81
CA ILE A 157 -5.33 -12.92 4.81
C ILE A 157 -5.67 -13.80 6.02
N GLN A 158 -6.40 -13.23 6.97
CA GLN A 158 -6.74 -13.90 8.23
C GLN A 158 -7.67 -15.07 7.95
N GLU A 159 -7.30 -16.26 8.45
CA GLU A 159 -8.17 -17.44 8.41
C GLU A 159 -8.82 -17.70 9.76
N LYS A 160 -8.02 -17.73 10.83
CA LYS A 160 -8.52 -17.97 12.19
C LYS A 160 -7.56 -17.40 13.23
N GLY A 161 -8.08 -16.58 14.14
CA GLY A 161 -7.25 -15.98 15.21
C GLY A 161 -6.09 -15.21 14.60
N GLN A 162 -4.85 -15.56 14.95
CA GLN A 162 -3.63 -14.97 14.40
C GLN A 162 -2.99 -15.83 13.28
N ALA A 163 -3.74 -16.76 12.69
CA ALA A 163 -3.30 -17.49 11.51
C ALA A 163 -3.69 -16.74 10.23
N TYR A 164 -2.69 -16.47 9.40
CA TYR A 164 -2.82 -15.78 8.12
C TYR A 164 -2.33 -16.65 6.96
N ARG A 165 -3.15 -16.78 5.91
CA ARG A 165 -2.68 -17.22 4.61
C ARG A 165 -1.90 -16.07 3.95
N ILE A 166 -0.74 -16.39 3.39
CA ILE A 166 0.11 -15.42 2.70
C ILE A 166 0.03 -15.65 1.19
N ASP A 167 -0.51 -14.67 0.48
CA ASP A 167 -0.55 -14.64 -0.97
C ASP A 167 0.44 -13.57 -1.48
N THR A 168 1.47 -13.98 -2.23
CA THR A 168 2.46 -13.08 -2.83
C THR A 168 2.19 -12.88 -4.32
N TYR A 169 2.23 -11.64 -4.77
CA TYR A 169 1.93 -11.23 -6.14
C TYR A 169 3.05 -10.38 -6.72
N ARG A 170 3.23 -10.48 -8.03
CA ARG A 170 3.98 -9.49 -8.82
C ARG A 170 3.12 -8.92 -9.91
N TRP A 171 3.54 -7.78 -10.44
CA TRP A 171 2.92 -7.22 -11.63
C TRP A 171 3.45 -7.88 -12.90
N GLU A 172 2.53 -8.44 -13.67
CA GLU A 172 2.73 -8.79 -15.07
C GLU A 172 1.92 -7.82 -15.94
N PRO A 173 2.16 -7.71 -17.26
CA PRO A 173 1.41 -6.79 -18.10
C PRO A 173 -0.10 -6.85 -17.85
N HIS A 174 -0.62 -5.76 -17.29
CA HIS A 174 -2.03 -5.48 -16.98
C HIS A 174 -2.67 -6.23 -15.80
N LYS A 175 -1.91 -6.98 -14.97
CA LYS A 175 -2.50 -7.65 -13.79
C LYS A 175 -1.46 -8.08 -12.75
N LEU A 176 -1.95 -8.25 -11.52
CA LEU A 176 -1.24 -9.01 -10.50
C LEU A 176 -1.31 -10.52 -10.81
N VAL A 177 -0.18 -11.20 -10.70
CA VAL A 177 -0.05 -12.65 -10.86
C VAL A 177 0.59 -13.24 -9.60
N PRO A 178 0.05 -14.34 -9.05
CA PRO A 178 0.68 -15.03 -7.93
C PRO A 178 2.12 -15.42 -8.27
N THR A 179 3.04 -15.18 -7.35
CA THR A 179 4.45 -15.53 -7.53
C THR A 179 4.97 -16.37 -6.37
N THR A 180 5.97 -17.23 -6.65
CA THR A 180 6.56 -18.17 -5.68
C THR A 180 8.09 -18.15 -5.66
N ASP A 181 8.72 -17.52 -6.64
CA ASP A 181 10.19 -17.41 -6.74
C ASP A 181 10.80 -16.51 -5.64
N VAL A 182 10.02 -15.59 -5.09
CA VAL A 182 10.36 -14.73 -3.94
C VAL A 182 10.19 -15.42 -2.59
N HIS A 183 9.60 -16.62 -2.53
CA HIS A 183 9.24 -17.26 -1.26
C HIS A 183 10.45 -17.54 -0.37
N GLY A 184 11.59 -17.91 -0.96
CA GLY A 184 12.82 -18.17 -0.20
C GLY A 184 13.29 -16.96 0.63
N TYR A 185 13.02 -15.75 0.13
CA TYR A 185 13.26 -14.51 0.86
C TYR A 185 12.12 -14.21 1.83
N TYR A 186 10.91 -14.04 1.29
CA TYR A 186 9.79 -13.48 2.04
C TYR A 186 9.33 -14.37 3.20
N PHE A 187 9.32 -15.70 3.01
CA PHE A 187 8.87 -16.62 4.04
C PHE A 187 9.85 -16.77 5.21
N GLN A 188 11.06 -16.19 5.16
CA GLN A 188 11.90 -16.08 6.35
C GLN A 188 11.24 -15.18 7.41
N LYS A 189 10.64 -14.07 6.97
CA LYS A 189 9.88 -13.17 7.84
C LYS A 189 8.61 -13.84 8.36
N VAL A 190 7.89 -14.54 7.48
CA VAL A 190 6.68 -15.30 7.85
C VAL A 190 7.01 -16.39 8.87
N ALA A 191 8.13 -17.10 8.70
CA ALA A 191 8.58 -18.12 9.66
C ALA A 191 8.83 -17.49 11.03
N ARG A 192 9.57 -16.37 11.11
CA ARG A 192 9.80 -15.66 12.38
C ARG A 192 8.51 -15.27 13.09
N TYR A 193 7.52 -14.76 12.35
CA TYR A 193 6.20 -14.44 12.89
C TYR A 193 5.56 -15.66 13.58
N TYR A 194 5.56 -16.83 12.92
CA TYR A 194 5.01 -18.04 13.52
C TYR A 194 5.90 -18.67 14.60
N GLU A 195 7.22 -18.46 14.57
CA GLU A 195 8.13 -18.85 15.67
C GLU A 195 7.78 -18.12 16.96
N ASP A 196 7.53 -16.81 16.87
CA ASP A 196 7.10 -16.02 18.03
C ASP A 196 5.70 -16.44 18.49
N LEU A 197 4.78 -16.62 17.56
CA LEU A 197 3.41 -17.00 17.87
C LEU A 197 3.29 -18.40 18.50
N THR A 198 4.10 -19.37 18.04
CA THR A 198 4.16 -20.72 18.64
C THR A 198 4.84 -20.72 20.01
N ARG A 199 5.73 -19.76 20.29
CA ARG A 199 6.33 -19.58 21.62
C ARG A 199 5.30 -19.00 22.61
N GLU A 200 4.49 -18.06 22.17
CA GLU A 200 3.43 -17.44 22.98
C GLU A 200 2.25 -18.38 23.20
N GLN A 201 1.85 -19.13 22.18
CA GLN A 201 0.68 -20.01 22.19
C GLN A 201 1.08 -21.45 21.82
N PRO A 202 1.85 -22.14 22.67
CA PRO A 202 2.45 -23.43 22.33
C PRO A 202 1.44 -24.56 22.11
N ASN A 203 0.21 -24.41 22.60
CA ASN A 203 -0.85 -25.42 22.47
C ASN A 203 -1.68 -25.26 21.18
N GLU A 204 -1.51 -24.17 20.42
CA GLU A 204 -2.25 -23.96 19.17
C GLU A 204 -1.53 -24.67 18.01
N GLN A 205 -2.04 -25.86 17.67
CA GLN A 205 -1.46 -26.71 16.63
C GLN A 205 -1.50 -26.07 15.24
N LEU A 206 -2.46 -25.17 14.99
CA LEU A 206 -2.56 -24.44 13.73
C LEU A 206 -1.28 -23.63 13.47
N TYR A 207 -0.77 -22.90 14.47
CA TYR A 207 0.43 -22.07 14.31
C TYR A 207 1.69 -22.88 14.03
N ARG A 208 1.81 -24.08 14.60
CA ARG A 208 2.92 -25.00 14.29
C ARG A 208 2.86 -25.47 12.84
N THR A 209 1.67 -25.79 12.35
CA THR A 209 1.47 -26.19 10.94
C THR A 209 1.91 -25.06 9.99
N TYR A 210 1.49 -23.83 10.29
CA TYR A 210 1.89 -22.65 9.53
C TYR A 210 3.39 -22.33 9.61
N LEU A 211 4.02 -22.57 10.77
CA LEU A 211 5.48 -22.46 10.92
C LEU A 211 6.22 -23.45 10.01
N GLU A 212 5.83 -24.72 10.02
CA GLU A 212 6.44 -25.76 9.17
C GLU A 212 6.29 -25.43 7.68
N GLU A 213 5.12 -24.96 7.27
CA GLU A 213 4.88 -24.51 5.90
C GLU A 213 5.76 -23.31 5.52
N ALA A 214 5.89 -22.33 6.42
CA ALA A 214 6.71 -21.15 6.19
C ALA A 214 8.19 -21.51 6.09
N GLN A 215 8.71 -22.36 6.98
CA GLN A 215 10.09 -22.84 6.93
C GLN A 215 10.37 -23.61 5.63
N LYS A 216 9.44 -24.47 5.19
CA LYS A 216 9.54 -25.19 3.93
C LYS A 216 9.61 -24.23 2.73
N LYS A 217 8.76 -23.19 2.70
CA LYS A 217 8.76 -22.17 1.64
C LYS A 217 10.00 -21.28 1.65
N ALA A 218 10.53 -20.98 2.85
CA ALA A 218 11.80 -20.26 3.02
C ALA A 218 13.02 -21.08 2.57
N GLY A 219 12.86 -22.39 2.35
CA GLY A 219 13.97 -23.29 2.01
C GLY A 219 14.77 -23.75 3.24
N ASN A 220 14.27 -23.52 4.45
CA ASN A 220 14.85 -24.01 5.68
C ASN A 220 14.47 -25.48 5.88
N LYS A 221 15.46 -26.37 5.75
CA LYS A 221 15.41 -27.77 6.19
C LYS A 221 16.67 -28.11 6.95
#